data_AF-A0A1Y0FY78-F1
#
_entry.id   AF-A0A1Y0FY78-F1
#
_cell.length_a   1.000
_cell.length_b   1.000
_cell.length_c   1.000
_cell.angle_alpha   90.00
_cell.angle_beta   90.00
_cell.angle_gamma   90.00
#
_symmetry.space_group_name_H-M   'P 1'
#
loop_
_entity.id
_entity.type
_entity.pdbx_description
1 polymer ?
#
loop_
_entity_poly.entity_id
_entity_poly.type
_entity_poly.pdbx_seq_one_letter_code
_entity_poly.pdbx_strand_id
1 'polypeptide(L)'
;MYMDGFNMLDIETKRKIDGQELSLRQEFLNLCDEFSEFNDYCTFFCESVSLHIAQCDSADKAYAQGMKRMSRSISDKAQLFDEWLQRINSRV
;
A
#
# COMPACT_ATOMS: atom_id res chain seq x y z
N MET A 1 15.99 -0.54 11.94
CA MET A 1 15.17 0.41 11.17
C MET A 1 13.74 0.18 11.57
N TYR A 2 13.14 1.14 12.29
CA TYR A 2 11.73 1.09 12.63
C TYR A 2 10.95 1.36 11.34
N MET A 3 10.02 0.47 11.00
CA MET A 3 9.00 0.75 9.99
C MET A 3 8.17 1.90 10.56
N ASP A 4 8.45 3.12 10.11
CA ASP A 4 7.61 4.27 10.41
C ASP A 4 6.18 3.92 10.01
N GLY A 5 5.26 4.08 10.95
CA GLY A 5 3.86 3.76 10.77
C GLY A 5 3.30 4.55 9.60
N PHE A 6 2.99 3.84 8.51
CA PHE A 6 2.28 4.36 7.35
C PHE A 6 0.96 4.96 7.83
N ASN A 7 0.87 6.30 7.81
CA ASN A 7 -0.23 7.03 8.39
C ASN A 7 -1.22 7.35 7.26
N MET A 8 -2.51 7.08 7.46
CA MET A 8 -3.61 7.41 6.54
C MET A 8 -3.62 8.90 6.11
N LEU A 9 -2.96 9.74 6.91
CA LEU A 9 -2.71 11.15 6.65
C LEU A 9 -1.82 11.40 5.43
N ASP A 10 -0.90 10.51 5.04
CA ASP A 10 0.05 10.80 3.93
C ASP A 10 -0.65 10.88 2.57
N ILE A 11 -1.69 10.07 2.34
CA ILE A 11 -2.48 10.10 1.10
C ILE A 11 -3.36 11.36 1.04
N GLU A 12 -3.91 11.80 2.18
CA GLU A 12 -4.64 13.07 2.24
C GLU A 12 -3.71 14.28 2.13
N THR A 13 -2.48 14.18 2.66
CA THR A 13 -1.47 15.25 2.62
C THR A 13 -0.95 15.43 1.20
N LYS A 14 -0.71 14.35 0.44
CA LYS A 14 -0.33 14.44 -0.98
C LYS A 14 -1.44 14.90 -1.91
N ARG A 15 -2.71 14.84 -1.49
CA ARG A 15 -3.84 15.44 -2.23
C ARG A 15 -3.93 16.97 -2.09
N LYS A 16 -3.24 17.55 -1.11
CA LYS A 16 -3.18 18.99 -0.85
C LYS A 16 -1.73 19.44 -0.74
N ILE A 17 -0.98 19.33 -1.83
CA ILE A 17 0.26 20.10 -1.95
C ILE A 17 -0.19 21.57 -2.07
N ASP A 18 -0.10 22.33 -0.98
CA ASP A 18 -0.45 23.76 -0.87
C ASP A 18 -1.94 24.17 -1.00
N GLY A 19 -2.88 23.28 -0.65
CA GLY A 19 -4.30 23.67 -0.54
C GLY A 19 -5.01 23.98 -1.87
N GLN A 20 -4.37 23.68 -3.00
CA GLN A 20 -4.98 23.70 -4.33
C GLN A 20 -5.50 22.31 -4.70
N GLU A 21 -6.73 22.23 -5.24
CA GLU A 21 -7.21 20.99 -5.86
C GLU A 21 -6.31 20.63 -7.05
N LEU A 22 -5.78 19.41 -7.02
CA LEU A 22 -5.01 18.87 -8.14
C LEU A 22 -5.92 18.71 -9.36
N SER A 23 -5.37 18.93 -10.56
CA SER A 23 -6.08 18.56 -11.77
C SER A 23 -6.28 17.03 -11.84
N LEU A 24 -7.35 16.55 -12.49
CA LEU A 24 -7.61 15.11 -12.67
C LEU A 24 -6.40 14.36 -13.24
N ARG A 25 -5.69 14.99 -14.20
CA ARG A 25 -4.47 14.43 -14.78
C ARG A 25 -3.37 14.25 -13.74
N GLN A 26 -3.17 15.23 -12.86
CA GLN A 26 -2.14 15.17 -11.82
C GLN A 26 -2.49 14.15 -10.74
N GLU A 27 -3.78 14.06 -10.34
CA GLU A 27 -4.24 13.03 -9.41
C GLU A 27 -4.03 11.62 -9.98
N PHE A 28 -4.32 11.41 -11.26
CA PHE A 28 -4.11 10.13 -11.92
C PHE A 28 -2.63 9.75 -12.00
N LEU A 29 -1.74 10.71 -12.32
CA LEU A 29 -0.29 10.45 -12.33
C LEU A 29 0.22 10.09 -10.94
N ASN A 30 -0.18 10.84 -9.90
CA ASN A 30 0.19 10.54 -8.52
C ASN A 30 -0.30 9.15 -8.09
N LEU A 31 -1.52 8.78 -8.48
CA LEU A 31 -2.07 7.44 -8.24
C LEU A 31 -1.19 6.36 -8.90
N CYS A 32 -0.78 6.54 -10.15
CA CYS A 32 0.09 5.59 -10.84
C CYS A 32 1.46 5.45 -10.16
N ASP A 33 2.07 6.57 -9.74
CA ASP A 33 3.36 6.56 -9.05
C ASP A 33 3.28 5.81 -7.72
N GLU A 34 2.25 6.08 -6.91
CA GLU A 34 2.04 5.38 -5.64
C GLU A 34 1.68 3.91 -5.81
N PHE A 35 0.94 3.58 -6.86
CA PHE A 35 0.63 2.19 -7.19
C PHE A 35 1.89 1.40 -7.57
N SER A 36 2.84 2.04 -8.28
CA SER A 36 4.13 1.42 -8.60
C SER A 36 4.89 1.04 -7.32
N GLU A 37 4.98 1.96 -6.36
CA GLU A 37 5.62 1.70 -5.06
C GLU A 37 4.89 0.60 -4.27
N PHE A 38 3.56 0.60 -4.29
CA PHE A 38 2.76 -0.46 -3.69
C PHE A 38 3.03 -1.84 -4.30
N ASN A 39 3.21 -1.90 -5.62
CA ASN A 39 3.52 -3.15 -6.31
C ASN A 39 4.86 -3.75 -5.85
N ASP A 40 5.85 -2.91 -5.54
CA ASP A 40 7.13 -3.36 -4.98
C ASP A 40 6.95 -3.98 -3.59
N TYR A 41 6.11 -3.37 -2.73
CA TYR A 41 5.77 -3.94 -1.42
C TYR A 41 5.04 -5.28 -1.52
N CYS A 42 4.11 -5.42 -2.47
CA CYS A 42 3.42 -6.69 -2.74
C CYS A 42 4.42 -7.77 -3.19
N THR A 43 5.36 -7.42 -4.07
CA THR A 43 6.40 -8.34 -4.54
C THR A 43 7.29 -8.80 -3.39
N PHE A 44 7.78 -7.86 -2.57
CA PHE A 44 8.58 -8.17 -1.40
C PHE A 44 7.85 -9.08 -0.40
N PHE A 45 6.55 -8.85 -0.16
CA PHE A 45 5.74 -9.71 0.68
C PHE A 45 5.69 -11.15 0.15
N CYS A 46 5.39 -11.32 -1.14
CA CYS A 46 5.31 -12.62 -1.79
C CYS A 46 6.64 -13.38 -1.74
N GLU A 47 7.76 -12.69 -1.99
CA GLU A 47 9.11 -13.28 -1.88
C GLU A 47 9.42 -13.68 -0.43
N SER A 48 9.08 -12.83 0.53
CA SER A 48 9.29 -13.10 1.97
C SER A 48 8.48 -14.30 2.47
N VAL A 49 7.22 -14.44 2.03
CA VAL A 49 6.39 -15.62 2.32
C VAL A 49 7.03 -16.86 1.71
N SER A 50 7.44 -16.79 0.44
CA SER A 50 7.95 -17.94 -0.31
C SER A 50 9.24 -18.49 0.29
N LEU A 51 10.17 -17.61 0.68
CA LEU A 51 11.40 -17.98 1.37
C LEU A 51 11.11 -18.66 2.72
N HIS A 52 10.12 -18.16 3.46
CA HIS A 52 9.78 -18.74 4.75
C HIS A 52 9.13 -20.13 4.64
N ILE A 53 8.18 -20.31 3.70
CA ILE A 53 7.57 -21.62 3.44
C ILE A 53 8.65 -22.65 3.06
N ALA A 54 9.67 -22.24 2.30
CA ALA A 54 10.76 -23.12 1.90
C ALA A 54 11.73 -23.50 3.04
N GLN A 55 11.75 -22.75 4.15
CA GLN A 55 12.78 -22.85 5.18
C GLN A 55 12.27 -23.21 6.60
N CYS A 56 10.96 -23.30 6.82
CA CYS A 56 10.41 -23.52 8.17
C CYS A 56 9.63 -24.83 8.31
N ASP A 57 10.21 -25.78 9.07
CA ASP A 57 9.53 -27.01 9.50
C ASP A 57 8.48 -26.79 10.61
N SER A 58 8.42 -25.59 11.21
CA SER A 58 7.30 -25.20 12.09
C SER A 58 7.13 -23.69 12.10
N ALA A 59 5.92 -23.22 11.78
CA ALA A 59 5.62 -21.79 11.74
C ALA A 59 5.66 -21.19 13.16
N ASP A 60 6.64 -20.34 13.42
CA ASP A 60 6.69 -19.53 14.65
C ASP A 60 5.43 -18.65 14.72
N LYS A 61 4.69 -18.74 15.84
CA LYS A 61 3.47 -17.95 16.06
C LYS A 61 3.72 -16.45 15.94
N ALA A 62 4.90 -15.96 16.34
CA ALA A 62 5.26 -14.55 16.22
C ALA A 62 5.37 -14.13 14.74
N TYR A 63 5.95 -15.00 13.91
CA TYR A 63 6.06 -14.79 12.47
C TYR A 63 4.67 -14.82 11.79
N ALA A 64 3.85 -15.82 12.10
CA ALA A 64 2.48 -15.92 11.55
C ALA A 64 1.64 -14.67 11.87
N GLN A 65 1.79 -14.10 13.08
CA GLN A 65 1.15 -12.83 13.43
C GLN A 65 1.73 -11.64 12.66
N GLY A 66 3.04 -11.60 12.44
CA GLY A 66 3.69 -10.59 11.59
C GLY A 66 3.16 -10.60 10.17
N MET A 67 3.06 -11.78 9.55
CA MET A 67 2.53 -11.95 8.20
C MET A 67 1.05 -11.56 8.11
N LYS A 68 0.26 -11.89 9.13
CA LYS A 68 -1.14 -11.47 9.19
C LYS A 68 -1.29 -9.94 9.25
N ARG A 69 -0.44 -9.26 10.02
CA ARG A 69 -0.43 -7.79 10.08
C ARG A 69 -0.03 -7.17 8.74
N MET A 70 1.02 -7.71 8.12
CA MET A 70 1.50 -7.23 6.82
C MET A 70 0.46 -7.44 5.71
N SER A 71 -0.14 -8.64 5.64
CA SER A 71 -1.23 -8.93 4.70
C SER A 71 -2.41 -7.97 4.88
N ARG A 72 -2.82 -7.69 6.12
CA ARG A 72 -3.89 -6.71 6.38
C ARG A 72 -3.50 -5.31 5.88
N SER A 73 -2.28 -4.85 6.17
CA SER A 73 -1.80 -3.55 5.70
C SER A 73 -1.78 -3.45 4.16
N ILE A 74 -1.43 -4.53 3.47
CA ILE A 74 -1.46 -4.59 2.00
C ILE A 74 -2.90 -4.51 1.50
N SER A 75 -3.82 -5.25 2.10
CA SER A 75 -5.25 -5.21 1.73
C SER A 75 -5.87 -3.85 1.96
N ASP A 76 -5.59 -3.21 3.10
CA ASP A 76 -6.10 -1.87 3.42
C ASP A 76 -5.59 -0.84 2.39
N LYS A 77 -4.31 -0.93 1.99
CA LYS A 77 -3.74 -0.04 0.97
C LYS A 77 -4.29 -0.31 -0.44
N ALA A 78 -4.55 -1.57 -0.80
CA ALA A 78 -5.22 -1.92 -2.05
C ALA A 78 -6.62 -1.29 -2.13
N GLN A 79 -7.39 -1.36 -1.04
CA GLN A 79 -8.72 -0.74 -0.98
C GLN A 79 -8.64 0.79 -1.18
N LEU A 80 -7.65 1.46 -0.61
CA LEU A 80 -7.46 2.91 -0.79
C LEU A 80 -7.19 3.28 -2.25
N PHE A 81 -6.46 2.44 -2.99
CA PHE A 81 -6.26 2.65 -4.43
C PHE A 81 -7.55 2.48 -5.22
N ASP A 82 -8.35 1.45 -4.93
CA ASP A 82 -9.66 1.25 -5.57
C ASP A 82 -10.59 2.45 -5.32
N GLU A 83 -10.65 2.94 -4.08
CA GLU A 83 -11.45 4.12 -3.73
C GLU A 83 -10.92 5.40 -4.41
N TRP A 84 -9.61 5.52 -4.63
CA TRP A 84 -9.04 6.64 -5.36
C TRP A 84 -9.39 6.57 -6.85
N LEU A 85 -9.25 5.39 -7.46
CA LEU A 85 -9.66 5.12 -8.85
C LEU A 85 -11.13 5.44 -9.08
N GLN A 86 -12.02 4.97 -8.21
CA GLN A 86 -13.46 5.24 -8.32
C GLN A 86 -13.77 6.75 -8.27
N ARG A 87 -13.08 7.50 -7.41
CA ARG A 87 -13.24 8.97 -7.31
C ARG A 87 -12.74 9.72 -8.54
N ILE A 88 -11.62 9.30 -9.10
CA ILE A 88 -11.14 9.87 -10.37
C ILE A 88 -12.16 9.56 -11.46
N ASN A 89 -12.58 8.30 -11.58
CA ASN A 89 -13.53 7.85 -12.59
C ASN A 89 -14.90 8.54 -12.47
N SER A 90 -15.36 8.89 -11.27
CA SER A 90 -16.63 9.62 -11.09
C SER A 90 -16.58 11.09 -11.50
N ARG A 91 -15.40 11.63 -11.79
CA ARG A 91 -15.16 13.03 -12.19
C ARG A 91 -14.74 13.18 -13.65
N VAL A 92 -14.50 12.06 -14.35
CA VAL A 92 -14.26 11.98 -15.80
C VAL A 92 -15.61 11.88 -16.51
#